data_AF-A0A7C6KZ32-F1
#
_entry.id   AF-A0A7C6KZ32-F1
#
_cell.length_a   1.000
_cell.length_b   1.000
_cell.length_c   1.000
_cell.angle_alpha   90.00
_cell.angle_beta   90.00
_cell.angle_gamma   90.00
#
_symmetry.space_group_name_H-M   'P 1'
#
loop_
_entity.id
_entity.type
_entity.pdbx_description
1 polymer ?
#
loop_
_entity_poly.entity_id
_entity_poly.type
_entity_poly.pdbx_seq_one_letter_code
_entity_poly.pdbx_strand_id
1 'polypeptide(L)'
;MRYEGMVYRPPSEANSLIIQATVGCPHNQCSFCNMYKGSKFKIRPVKEIKEDLEMARKYYGDWIRTVFFADGNTILMKTKDLLEIFN
;
A
#
# COMPACT_ATOMS: atom_id res chain seq x y z
N MET A 1 -10.79 5.11 0.89
CA MET A 1 -9.73 4.13 0.55
C MET A 1 -9.92 3.69 -0.88
N ARG A 2 -8.85 3.68 -1.67
CA ARG A 2 -8.87 3.40 -3.11
C ARG A 2 -8.04 2.16 -3.40
N TYR A 3 -8.65 0.98 -3.22
CA TYR A 3 -7.97 -0.28 -3.50
C TYR A 3 -8.09 -0.65 -4.97
N GLU A 4 -7.03 -1.22 -5.54
CA GLU A 4 -6.99 -1.67 -6.92
C GLU A 4 -6.48 -3.11 -7.01
N GLY A 5 -7.23 -3.94 -7.72
CA GLY A 5 -6.92 -5.36 -7.88
C GLY A 5 -7.08 -6.15 -6.59
N MET A 6 -6.35 -7.28 -6.52
CA MET A 6 -6.39 -8.16 -5.37
C MET A 6 -5.35 -7.72 -4.33
N VAL A 7 -5.82 -7.45 -3.12
CA VAL A 7 -4.97 -7.01 -2.00
C VAL A 7 -4.65 -8.21 -1.13
N TYR A 8 -3.36 -8.44 -0.92
CA TYR A 8 -2.88 -9.57 -0.12
C TYR A 8 -2.39 -9.10 1.25
N ARG A 9 -2.95 -9.68 2.31
CA ARG A 9 -2.57 -9.42 3.70
C ARG A 9 -1.74 -10.59 4.23
N PRO A 10 -0.43 -10.40 4.54
CA PRO A 10 0.33 -11.45 5.21
C PRO A 10 -0.22 -11.67 6.63
N PRO A 11 -0.22 -12.93 7.15
CA PRO A 11 -0.76 -13.22 8.48
C PRO A 11 -0.14 -12.40 9.62
N SER A 12 1.14 -12.01 9.50
CA SER A 12 1.82 -11.14 10.46
C SER A 12 1.20 -9.75 10.58
N GLU A 13 0.52 -9.28 9.52
CA GLU A 13 -0.11 -7.97 9.43
C GLU A 13 -1.65 -8.06 9.60
N ALA A 14 -2.14 -9.13 10.26
CA ALA A 14 -3.57 -9.37 10.48
C ALA A 14 -4.30 -8.17 11.10
N ASN A 15 -3.63 -7.46 12.01
CA ASN A 15 -4.18 -6.31 12.74
C ASN A 15 -3.80 -4.96 12.13
N SER A 16 -2.95 -4.94 11.10
CA SER A 16 -2.53 -3.71 10.45
C SER A 16 -3.57 -3.27 9.42
N LEU A 17 -3.82 -1.96 9.39
CA LEU A 17 -4.58 -1.37 8.31
C LEU A 17 -3.75 -1.43 7.03
N ILE A 18 -4.32 -1.96 5.96
CA ILE A 18 -3.65 -1.93 4.66
C ILE A 18 -3.88 -0.58 4.01
N ILE A 19 -2.82 0.01 3.47
CA ILE A 19 -2.92 1.16 2.58
C ILE A 19 -2.06 0.84 1.35
N GLN A 20 -2.63 0.91 0.16
CA GLN A 20 -1.84 0.74 -1.06
C GLN A 20 -1.13 2.05 -1.37
N ALA A 21 0.19 2.11 -1.19
CA ALA A 21 1.02 3.24 -1.67
C ALA A 21 1.53 3.00 -3.10
N THR A 22 1.68 1.72 -3.44
CA THR A 22 1.98 1.22 -4.78
C THR A 22 0.92 0.19 -5.17
N VAL A 23 0.78 -0.09 -6.46
CA VAL A 23 -0.08 -1.17 -6.96
C VAL A 23 0.77 -2.13 -7.78
N GLY A 24 0.63 -3.43 -7.55
CA GLY A 24 1.35 -4.47 -8.27
C GLY A 24 2.82 -4.60 -7.88
N CYS A 25 3.62 -5.21 -8.75
CA CYS A 25 5.05 -5.44 -8.54
C CYS A 25 5.86 -4.89 -9.72
N PRO A 26 6.96 -4.14 -9.48
CA PRO A 26 7.81 -3.60 -10.54
C PRO A 26 8.49 -4.68 -11.39
N HIS A 27 8.73 -5.85 -10.80
CA HIS A 27 9.41 -6.95 -11.47
C HIS A 27 8.42 -7.79 -12.32
N ASN A 28 7.29 -8.19 -11.75
CA ASN A 28 6.16 -8.95 -12.36
C ASN A 28 6.50 -10.16 -13.29
N GLN A 29 7.73 -10.65 -13.30
CA GLN A 29 8.19 -11.71 -14.20
C GLN A 29 8.39 -13.07 -13.52
N CYS A 30 8.30 -13.13 -12.18
CA CYS A 30 8.40 -14.40 -11.43
C CYS A 30 7.43 -15.46 -11.97
N SER A 31 7.92 -16.68 -12.19
CA SER A 31 7.12 -17.83 -12.65
C SER A 31 6.18 -18.36 -11.56
N PHE A 32 6.54 -18.20 -10.30
CA PHE A 32 5.79 -18.70 -9.14
C PHE A 32 4.73 -17.72 -8.61
N CYS A 33 4.82 -16.43 -8.99
CA CYS A 33 3.96 -15.40 -8.42
C CYS A 33 2.63 -15.33 -9.18
N ASN A 34 1.53 -15.66 -8.50
CA ASN A 34 0.18 -15.43 -9.00
C ASN A 34 -0.44 -14.13 -8.48
N MET A 35 0.21 -13.45 -7.53
CA MET A 35 -0.39 -12.32 -6.81
C MET A 35 -0.59 -11.09 -7.68
N TYR A 36 0.44 -10.69 -8.44
CA TYR A 36 0.46 -9.42 -9.18
C TYR A 36 0.43 -9.61 -10.70
N LYS A 37 0.21 -10.84 -11.17
CA LYS A 37 0.11 -11.14 -12.61
C LYS A 37 -1.07 -10.40 -13.21
N GLY A 38 -0.83 -9.71 -14.33
CA GLY A 38 -1.84 -8.87 -14.98
C GLY A 38 -1.97 -7.44 -14.43
N SER A 39 -1.45 -7.16 -13.23
CA SER A 39 -1.41 -5.80 -12.68
C SER A 39 -0.18 -5.04 -13.20
N LYS A 40 -0.39 -3.83 -13.73
CA LYS A 40 0.71 -2.93 -14.09
C LYS A 40 1.21 -2.20 -12.85
N PHE A 41 2.52 -2.20 -12.64
CA PHE A 41 3.11 -1.48 -11.52
C PHE A 41 2.88 0.02 -11.65
N LYS A 42 2.45 0.65 -10.56
CA LYS A 42 2.42 2.12 -10.45
C LYS A 42 2.63 2.57 -9.02
N ILE A 43 3.25 3.73 -8.88
CA ILE A 43 3.32 4.48 -7.63
C ILE A 43 2.09 5.40 -7.59
N ARG A 44 1.33 5.36 -6.49
CA ARG A 44 0.17 6.24 -6.35
C ARG A 44 0.59 7.67 -5.99
N PRO A 45 -0.19 8.69 -6.37
CA PRO A 45 0.10 10.07 -5.96
C PRO A 45 0.10 10.20 -4.43
N VAL A 46 1.13 10.87 -3.89
CA VAL A 46 1.28 11.12 -2.44
C VAL A 46 0.00 11.72 -1.84
N LYS A 47 -0.60 12.68 -2.54
CA LYS A 47 -1.86 13.31 -2.12
C LYS A 47 -2.96 12.29 -1.82
N GLU A 48 -3.17 11.32 -2.70
CA GLU A 48 -4.22 10.31 -2.50
C GLU A 48 -3.92 9.37 -1.32
N ILE A 49 -2.63 9.04 -1.13
CA ILE A 49 -2.19 8.21 -0.01
C ILE A 49 -2.47 8.93 1.31
N LYS A 50 -2.16 10.23 1.39
CA LYS A 50 -2.44 11.06 2.56
C LYS A 50 -3.94 11.20 2.82
N GLU A 51 -4.75 11.39 1.78
CA GLU A 51 -6.21 11.39 1.91
C GLU A 51 -6.76 10.06 2.45
N ASP A 52 -6.22 8.93 2.00
CA ASP A 52 -6.61 7.61 2.49
C ASP A 52 -6.21 7.42 3.97
N LEU A 53 -5.04 7.92 4.39
CA LEU A 53 -4.59 7.90 5.80
C LEU A 53 -5.46 8.81 6.69
N GLU A 54 -5.79 10.02 6.23
CA GLU A 54 -6.69 10.92 6.97
C GLU A 54 -8.09 10.33 7.12
N MET A 55 -8.62 9.74 6.05
CA MET A 55 -9.91 9.05 6.08
C MET A 55 -9.89 7.88 7.05
N ALA A 56 -8.81 7.09 7.04
CA ALA A 56 -8.62 5.99 7.98
C ALA A 56 -8.61 6.48 9.42
N ARG A 57 -7.85 7.53 9.71
CA ARG A 57 -7.77 8.12 11.05
C ARG A 57 -9.12 8.63 11.53
N LYS A 58 -9.88 9.30 10.66
CA LYS A 58 -11.23 9.80 10.98
C LYS A 58 -12.23 8.67 11.25
N TYR A 59 -12.13 7.58 10.50
CA TYR A 59 -13.08 6.47 10.59
C TYR A 59 -12.76 5.50 11.73
N TYR A 60 -11.50 5.07 11.85
CA TYR A 60 -11.08 4.05 12.81
C TYR A 60 -10.53 4.63 14.11
N GLY A 61 -10.06 5.88 14.12
CA GLY A 61 -9.45 6.50 15.29
C GLY A 61 -8.28 5.67 15.85
N ASP A 62 -8.23 5.54 17.18
CA ASP A 62 -7.14 4.89 17.91
C ASP A 62 -7.18 3.35 17.89
N TRP A 63 -8.19 2.74 17.23
CA TRP A 63 -8.26 1.29 17.08
C TRP A 63 -7.17 0.74 16.16
N ILE A 64 -6.74 1.52 15.18
CA ILE A 64 -5.64 1.13 14.30
C ILE A 64 -4.33 1.68 14.87
N ARG A 65 -3.42 0.77 15.21
CA ARG A 65 -2.09 1.09 15.74
C ARG A 65 -0.99 1.05 14.69
N THR A 66 -1.18 0.25 13.64
CA THR A 66 -0.17 -0.01 12.62
C THR A 66 -0.78 0.05 11.22
N VAL A 67 0.04 0.48 10.26
CA VAL A 67 -0.30 0.52 8.84
C VAL A 67 0.70 -0.34 8.08
N PHE A 68 0.19 -1.17 7.17
CA PHE A 68 1.00 -1.97 6.26
C PHE A 68 0.83 -1.43 4.84
N PHE A 69 1.92 -0.96 4.25
CA PHE A 69 1.95 -0.64 2.83
C PHE A 69 2.11 -1.92 2.01
N ALA A 70 0.99 -2.38 1.45
CA ALA A 70 0.94 -3.60 0.68
C ALA A 70 1.50 -3.42 -0.75
N ASP A 71 1.40 -4.48 -1.54
CA ASP A 71 1.94 -4.64 -2.89
C ASP A 71 3.45 -4.91 -2.96
N GLY A 72 3.95 -5.12 -4.18
CA GLY A 72 5.21 -5.80 -4.41
C GLY A 72 6.47 -5.03 -4.04
N ASN A 73 6.42 -3.68 -3.99
CA ASN A 73 7.58 -2.88 -3.60
C ASN A 73 7.22 -1.39 -3.34
N THR A 74 6.98 -1.02 -2.09
CA THR A 74 6.74 0.40 -1.70
C THR A 74 8.03 1.22 -1.59
N ILE A 75 9.18 0.61 -1.30
CA ILE A 75 10.46 1.34 -1.15
C ILE A 75 11.00 1.91 -2.47
N LEU A 76 10.39 1.57 -3.61
CA LEU A 76 10.65 2.21 -4.91
C LEU A 76 10.15 3.67 -4.99
N MET A 77 9.30 4.10 -4.07
CA MET A 77 8.92 5.51 -3.96
C MET A 77 10.16 6.37 -3.67
N LYS A 78 10.18 7.61 -4.17
CA LYS A 78 11.27 8.53 -3.85
C LYS A 78 11.27 8.77 -2.34
N THR A 79 12.45 8.82 -1.72
CA THR A 79 12.57 9.06 -0.27
C THR A 79 11.79 10.29 0.19
N LYS A 80 11.82 11.38 -0.59
CA LYS A 80 11.04 12.59 -0.29
C LYS A 80 9.53 12.33 -0.20
N ASP A 81 9.00 11.48 -1.07
CA ASP A 81 7.57 11.16 -1.13
C ASP A 81 7.18 10.27 0.06
N LEU A 82 8.06 9.34 0.46
CA LEU A 82 7.88 8.53 1.68
C LEU A 82 7.92 9.40 2.94
N LEU A 83 8.82 10.37 3.01
CA LEU A 83 8.87 11.32 4.13
C LEU A 83 7.60 12.17 4.23
N GLU A 84 6.95 12.50 3.12
CA GLU A 84 5.66 13.21 3.16
C GLU A 84 4.50 12.35 3.67
N ILE A 85 4.63 11.02 3.61
CA ILE A 85 3.63 10.05 4.04
C ILE A 85 3.83 9.68 5.52
N PHE A 86 5.08 9.60 5.98
CA PHE A 86 5.42 9.22 7.36
C PHE A 86 5.34 10.36 8.37
N ASN A 87 5.40 11.61 7.92
CA ASN A 87 5.21 12.81 8.75
C ASN A 87 3.75 13.25 8.80
#